data_AF-A0A379JJI2-F1
#
_entry.id   AF-A0A379JJI2-F1
#
_cell.length_a   1.000
_cell.length_b   1.000
_cell.length_c   1.000
_cell.angle_alpha   90.00
_cell.angle_beta   90.00
_cell.angle_gamma   90.00
#
_symmetry.space_group_name_H-M   'P 1'
#
loop_
_entity.id
_entity.type
_entity.pdbx_description
1 polymer ?
#
loop_
_entity_poly.entity_id
_entity_poly.type
_entity_poly.pdbx_seq_one_letter_code
_entity_poly.pdbx_strand_id
1 'polypeptide(L)'
;MSPTVKCLVWEVDKTLWDGVVSDSTSGALRPDAVRALRILGERGILHAVASRGEWSWTDAELRRHGLHDRFAVIEVGWGRKSAAIGRIAQTLGLHLDNIGYIDAEPLERSEVAHALPQVRCYAARHVDVLSALQEFRAPAGTAPPPTSPMGFAHVFGS
;
A
#
# COMPACT_ATOMS: atom_id res chain seq x y z
N MET A 1 4.94 17.12 10.65
CA MET A 1 5.03 16.26 9.46
C MET A 1 4.02 15.14 9.63
N SER A 2 3.19 14.85 8.63
CA SER A 2 2.29 13.69 8.69
C SER A 2 3.14 12.40 8.74
N PRO A 3 2.83 11.42 9.61
CA PRO A 3 3.57 10.16 9.65
C PRO A 3 3.54 9.48 8.27
N THR A 4 4.67 8.92 7.85
CA THR A 4 4.80 8.22 6.57
C THR A 4 4.06 6.89 6.62
N VAL A 5 3.29 6.57 5.58
CA VAL A 5 2.74 5.21 5.43
C VAL A 5 3.88 4.27 5.10
N LYS A 6 4.00 3.15 5.82
CA LYS A 6 4.99 2.09 5.56
C LYS A 6 4.37 0.82 5.00
N CYS A 7 3.07 0.62 5.18
CA CYS A 7 2.32 -0.47 4.59
C CYS A 7 0.96 0.01 4.09
N LEU A 8 0.61 -0.34 2.85
CA LEU A 8 -0.74 -0.18 2.32
C LEU A 8 -1.45 -1.54 2.33
N VAL A 9 -2.52 -1.64 3.10
CA VAL A 9 -3.43 -2.79 3.15
C VAL A 9 -4.52 -2.62 2.11
N TRP A 10 -4.76 -3.67 1.32
CA TRP A 10 -5.69 -3.67 0.21
C TRP A 10 -6.89 -4.56 0.51
N GLU A 11 -8.10 -4.04 0.37
CA GLU A 11 -9.16 -4.85 -0.22
C GLU A 11 -8.80 -5.04 -1.69
N VAL A 12 -8.91 -6.27 -2.20
CA VAL A 12 -8.49 -6.64 -3.55
C VAL A 12 -9.69 -6.68 -4.50
N ASP A 13 -10.86 -7.11 -4.02
CA ASP A 13 -12.08 -7.11 -4.82
C ASP A 13 -12.53 -5.69 -5.13
N LYS A 14 -12.94 -5.46 -6.38
CA LYS A 14 -13.30 -4.15 -6.95
C LYS A 14 -12.18 -3.10 -6.85
N THR A 15 -10.96 -3.48 -6.47
CA THR A 15 -9.83 -2.57 -6.25
C THR A 15 -8.64 -2.93 -7.14
N LEU A 16 -8.11 -4.16 -7.04
CA LEU A 16 -7.05 -4.66 -7.92
C LEU A 16 -7.60 -5.17 -9.26
N TRP A 17 -8.81 -5.70 -9.24
CA TRP A 17 -9.55 -6.18 -10.40
C TRP A 17 -11.01 -5.76 -10.34
N ASP A 18 -11.72 -5.96 -11.43
CA ASP A 18 -13.16 -5.76 -11.50
C ASP A 18 -13.92 -6.92 -10.83
N GLY A 19 -15.04 -6.60 -10.17
CA GLY A 19 -15.89 -7.61 -9.53
C GLY A 19 -15.35 -8.19 -8.23
N VAL A 20 -15.91 -9.33 -7.83
CA VAL A 20 -15.62 -10.07 -6.60
C VAL A 20 -15.21 -11.48 -7.01
N VAL A 21 -14.14 -12.01 -6.45
CA VAL A 21 -13.71 -13.39 -6.75
C VAL A 21 -14.76 -14.38 -6.27
N SER A 22 -15.11 -15.32 -7.15
CA SER A 22 -15.94 -16.49 -6.84
C SER A 22 -15.35 -17.75 -7.49
N ASP A 23 -15.99 -18.90 -7.30
CA ASP A 23 -15.64 -20.18 -7.91
C ASP A 23 -15.59 -20.18 -9.46
N SER A 24 -16.15 -19.17 -10.11
CA SER A 24 -16.49 -19.19 -11.53
C SER A 24 -16.13 -17.91 -12.28
N THR A 25 -15.66 -16.85 -11.63
CA THR A 25 -15.30 -15.60 -12.31
C THR A 25 -14.25 -14.79 -11.57
N SER A 26 -13.38 -14.17 -12.36
CA SER A 26 -12.49 -13.09 -11.97
C SER A 26 -12.58 -11.96 -13.00
N GLY A 27 -12.64 -10.71 -12.57
CA GLY A 27 -12.61 -9.58 -13.50
C GLY A 27 -11.20 -9.26 -14.01
N ALA A 28 -11.12 -8.31 -14.93
CA ALA A 28 -9.84 -7.84 -15.44
C ALA A 28 -9.08 -7.06 -14.35
N LEU A 29 -7.74 -7.17 -14.36
CA LEU A 29 -6.91 -6.29 -13.54
C LEU A 29 -7.13 -4.83 -13.90
N ARG A 30 -7.18 -3.99 -12.87
CA ARG A 30 -7.26 -2.54 -13.01
C ARG A 30 -5.85 -1.97 -13.17
N PRO A 31 -5.47 -1.43 -14.35
CA PRO A 31 -4.08 -1.04 -14.63
C PRO A 31 -3.51 -0.01 -13.65
N ASP A 32 -4.33 0.94 -13.19
CA ASP A 32 -3.89 1.96 -12.23
C ASP A 32 -3.60 1.39 -10.85
N ALA A 33 -4.32 0.34 -10.44
CA ALA A 33 -4.08 -0.34 -9.18
C ALA A 33 -2.75 -1.12 -9.22
N VAL A 34 -2.49 -1.86 -10.30
CA VAL A 34 -1.20 -2.55 -10.52
C VAL A 34 -0.04 -1.54 -10.60
N ARG A 35 -0.25 -0.40 -11.25
CA ARG A 35 0.73 0.69 -11.33
C ARG A 35 1.04 1.26 -9.95
N ALA A 36 0.02 1.52 -9.13
CA ALA A 36 0.19 2.01 -7.77
C ALA A 36 0.93 0.99 -6.90
N LEU A 37 0.54 -0.28 -6.93
CA LEU A 37 1.21 -1.37 -6.22
C LEU A 37 2.71 -1.43 -6.59
N ARG A 38 3.04 -1.33 -7.88
CA ARG A 38 4.44 -1.30 -8.33
C ARG A 38 5.20 -0.08 -7.80
N ILE A 39 4.68 1.13 -8.05
CA ILE A 39 5.37 2.39 -7.69
C ILE A 39 5.57 2.50 -6.17
N LEU A 40 4.56 2.13 -5.38
CA LEU A 40 4.65 2.16 -3.93
C LEU A 40 5.64 1.10 -3.41
N GLY A 41 5.62 -0.11 -3.97
CA GLY A 41 6.61 -1.15 -3.67
C GLY A 41 8.05 -0.71 -3.97
N GLU A 42 8.29 -0.04 -5.12
CA GLU A 42 9.60 0.53 -5.48
C GLU A 42 10.08 1.61 -4.49
N ARG A 43 9.18 2.24 -3.74
CA ARG A 43 9.49 3.21 -2.68
C ARG A 43 9.69 2.57 -1.30
N GLY A 44 9.65 1.25 -1.21
CA GLY A 44 9.79 0.51 0.04
C GLY A 44 8.50 0.44 0.87
N ILE A 45 7.34 0.74 0.28
CA ILE A 45 6.04 0.55 0.95
C ILE A 45 5.68 -0.93 0.86
N LEU A 46 5.45 -1.54 2.03
CA LEU A 46 4.94 -2.91 2.09
C LEU A 46 3.47 -2.97 1.63
N HIS A 47 3.07 -4.12 1.11
CA HIS A 47 1.68 -4.38 0.77
C HIS A 47 1.16 -5.58 1.54
N ALA A 48 -0.09 -5.49 1.96
CA ALA A 48 -0.81 -6.60 2.58
C ALA A 48 -2.25 -6.64 2.06
N VAL A 49 -2.90 -7.79 2.19
CA VAL A 49 -4.31 -7.97 1.82
C VAL A 49 -5.15 -8.10 3.09
N ALA A 50 -6.26 -7.36 3.14
CA ALA A 50 -7.37 -7.60 4.06
C ALA A 50 -8.65 -7.67 3.23
N SER A 51 -9.06 -8.88 2.84
CA SER A 51 -10.21 -9.12 1.94
C SER A 51 -11.31 -9.93 2.62
N ARG A 52 -12.56 -9.79 2.15
CA ARG A 52 -13.68 -10.64 2.58
C ARG A 52 -13.89 -11.74 1.55
N GLY A 53 -13.88 -12.99 1.99
CA GLY A 53 -14.16 -14.12 1.12
C GLY A 53 -13.46 -15.39 1.56
N GLU A 54 -13.28 -16.29 0.61
CA GLU A 54 -12.57 -17.55 0.80
C GLU A 54 -11.09 -17.39 0.44
N TRP A 55 -10.21 -17.73 1.40
CA TRP A 55 -8.76 -17.54 1.26
C TRP A 55 -8.21 -18.24 0.02
N SER A 56 -8.65 -19.48 -0.25
CA SER A 56 -8.16 -20.27 -1.38
C SER A 56 -8.48 -19.64 -2.73
N TRP A 57 -9.63 -18.99 -2.86
CA TRP A 57 -10.01 -18.31 -4.09
C TRP A 57 -9.22 -17.02 -4.29
N THR A 58 -9.10 -16.20 -3.25
CA THR A 58 -8.30 -14.97 -3.31
C THR A 58 -6.82 -15.26 -3.57
N ASP A 59 -6.25 -16.29 -2.93
CA ASP A 59 -4.87 -16.71 -3.14
C ASP A 59 -4.63 -17.20 -4.57
N ALA A 60 -5.51 -18.05 -5.08
CA ALA A 60 -5.44 -18.54 -6.45
C ALA A 60 -5.50 -17.39 -7.47
N GLU A 61 -6.35 -16.40 -7.24
CA GLU A 61 -6.49 -15.24 -8.10
C GLU A 61 -5.25 -14.35 -8.10
N LEU A 62 -4.68 -14.08 -6.92
CA LEU A 62 -3.43 -13.35 -6.78
C LEU A 62 -2.28 -14.08 -7.50
N ARG A 63 -2.20 -15.41 -7.42
CA ARG A 63 -1.21 -16.23 -8.13
C ARG A 63 -1.41 -16.20 -9.64
N ARG A 64 -2.66 -16.32 -10.10
CA ARG A 64 -3.03 -16.25 -11.53
C ARG A 64 -2.55 -14.94 -12.17
N HIS A 65 -2.58 -13.86 -11.40
CA HIS A 65 -2.11 -12.54 -11.82
C HIS A 65 -0.64 -12.25 -11.52
N GLY A 66 0.11 -13.18 -10.91
CA GLY A 66 1.50 -12.96 -10.53
C GLY A 66 1.69 -11.87 -9.46
N LEU A 67 0.66 -11.64 -8.65
CA LEU A 67 0.64 -10.60 -7.61
C LEU A 67 0.85 -11.15 -6.20
N HIS A 68 0.73 -12.46 -5.99
CA HIS A 68 0.87 -13.10 -4.66
C HIS A 68 2.15 -12.63 -3.92
N ASP A 69 3.31 -12.73 -4.57
CA ASP A 69 4.61 -12.38 -3.97
C ASP A 69 4.82 -10.87 -3.75
N ARG A 70 3.86 -10.02 -4.17
CA ARG A 70 3.87 -8.59 -3.87
C ARG A 70 3.34 -8.27 -2.47
N PHE A 71 2.64 -9.22 -1.84
CA PHE A 71 2.00 -9.03 -0.54
C PHE A 71 2.76 -9.77 0.57
N ALA A 72 3.16 -9.04 1.60
CA ALA A 72 3.87 -9.59 2.75
C ALA A 72 2.96 -10.39 3.69
N VAL A 73 1.67 -10.03 3.76
CA VAL A 73 0.64 -10.69 4.58
C VAL A 73 -0.67 -10.73 3.80
N ILE A 74 -1.36 -11.87 3.83
CA ILE A 74 -2.67 -12.06 3.19
C ILE A 74 -3.66 -12.53 4.26
N GLU A 75 -4.55 -11.63 4.69
CA GLU A 75 -5.67 -11.92 5.58
C GLU A 75 -6.97 -11.91 4.77
N VAL A 76 -7.65 -13.06 4.69
CA VAL A 76 -8.91 -13.20 3.98
C VAL A 76 -9.90 -13.91 4.89
N GLY A 77 -11.09 -13.35 5.03
CA GLY A 77 -12.17 -13.98 5.79
C GLY A 77 -13.33 -13.06 6.11
N TRP A 78 -14.32 -13.59 6.81
CA TRP A 78 -15.60 -12.92 7.04
C TRP A 78 -15.65 -11.98 8.27
N GLY A 79 -14.52 -11.84 8.97
CA GLY A 79 -14.38 -10.95 10.13
C GLY A 79 -14.37 -9.46 9.77
N ARG A 80 -14.23 -8.61 10.80
CA ARG A 80 -14.11 -7.16 10.64
C ARG A 80 -12.77 -6.78 10.01
N LYS A 81 -12.77 -5.77 9.12
CA LYS A 81 -11.55 -5.26 8.47
C LYS A 81 -10.56 -4.70 9.46
N SER A 82 -11.03 -3.92 10.43
CA SER A 82 -10.20 -3.40 11.52
C SER A 82 -9.42 -4.50 12.25
N ALA A 83 -10.06 -5.64 12.55
CA ALA A 83 -9.40 -6.76 13.22
C ALA A 83 -8.31 -7.40 12.35
N ALA A 84 -8.55 -7.57 11.04
CA ALA A 84 -7.55 -8.05 10.09
C ALA A 84 -6.35 -7.09 9.98
N ILE A 85 -6.61 -5.79 9.85
CA ILE A 85 -5.57 -4.76 9.80
C ILE A 85 -4.73 -4.76 11.10
N GLY A 86 -5.36 -4.95 12.26
CA GLY A 86 -4.67 -5.09 13.54
C GLY A 86 -3.69 -6.27 13.54
N ARG A 87 -4.10 -7.44 13.04
CA ARG A 87 -3.22 -8.62 12.90
C ARG A 87 -2.09 -8.41 11.90
N ILE A 88 -2.37 -7.75 10.77
CA ILE A 88 -1.35 -7.38 9.78
C ILE A 88 -0.29 -6.48 10.43
N ALA A 89 -0.72 -5.44 11.14
CA ALA A 89 0.18 -4.50 11.82
C ALA A 89 1.07 -5.23 12.84
N GLN A 90 0.50 -6.12 13.65
CA GLN A 90 1.24 -6.96 14.60
C GLN A 90 2.25 -7.88 13.89
N THR A 91 1.83 -8.56 12.82
CA THR A 91 2.68 -9.49 12.05
C THR A 91 3.87 -8.77 11.42
N LEU A 92 3.66 -7.55 10.93
CA LEU A 92 4.72 -6.73 10.32
C LEU A 92 5.54 -5.92 11.34
N GLY A 93 5.18 -5.95 12.63
CA GLY A 93 5.83 -5.12 13.66
C GLY A 93 5.65 -3.61 13.41
N LEU A 94 4.53 -3.21 12.81
CA LEU A 94 4.23 -1.81 12.48
C LEU A 94 3.22 -1.21 13.44
N HIS A 95 3.44 0.06 13.79
CA HIS A 95 2.43 0.88 14.45
C HIS A 95 1.31 1.24 13.46
N LEU A 96 0.07 1.36 13.95
CA LEU A 96 -1.12 1.62 13.13
C LEU A 96 -1.08 2.98 12.40
N ASP A 97 -0.35 3.97 12.93
CA ASP A 97 -0.11 5.27 12.29
C ASP A 97 0.77 5.18 11.03
N ASN A 98 1.43 4.03 10.81
CA ASN A 98 2.19 3.72 9.60
C ASN A 98 1.38 2.90 8.59
N ILE A 99 0.09 2.64 8.85
CA ILE A 99 -0.77 1.84 7.98
C ILE A 99 -1.71 2.74 7.18
N GLY A 100 -1.78 2.47 5.87
CA GLY A 100 -2.85 2.89 4.99
C GLY A 100 -3.77 1.72 4.66
N TYR A 101 -5.05 1.99 4.43
CA TYR A 101 -6.05 1.01 3.99
C TYR A 101 -6.79 1.54 2.76
N ILE A 102 -6.88 0.74 1.70
CA ILE A 102 -7.65 1.08 0.48
C ILE A 102 -8.78 0.08 0.26
N ASP A 103 -9.98 0.61 0.03
CA ASP A 103 -11.19 -0.18 -0.22
C ASP A 103 -12.16 0.58 -1.12
N ALA A 104 -12.90 -0.14 -1.96
CA ALA A 104 -13.99 0.38 -2.77
C ALA A 104 -15.22 0.72 -1.91
N GLU A 105 -15.53 -0.09 -0.89
CA GLU A 105 -16.75 -0.03 -0.09
C GLU A 105 -16.67 1.06 0.99
N PRO A 106 -17.50 2.13 0.93
CA PRO A 106 -17.51 3.18 1.95
C PRO A 106 -17.80 2.70 3.36
N LEU A 107 -18.63 1.67 3.52
CA LEU A 107 -18.97 1.14 4.84
C LEU A 107 -17.75 0.50 5.52
N GLU A 108 -16.96 -0.28 4.79
CA GLU A 108 -15.74 -0.91 5.31
C GLU A 108 -14.69 0.14 5.69
N ARG A 109 -14.51 1.19 4.88
CA ARG A 109 -13.63 2.31 5.26
C ARG A 109 -14.11 3.02 6.52
N SER A 110 -15.42 3.16 6.69
CA SER A 110 -16.02 3.81 7.86
C SER A 110 -15.83 2.95 9.12
N GLU A 111 -15.96 1.63 8.99
CA GLU A 111 -15.69 0.65 10.05
C GLU A 111 -14.24 0.76 10.53
N VAL A 112 -13.28 0.74 9.60
CA VAL A 112 -11.85 0.85 9.92
C VAL A 112 -11.52 2.20 10.53
N ALA A 113 -12.00 3.31 9.95
CA ALA A 113 -11.73 4.65 10.46
C ALA A 113 -12.29 4.87 11.87
N HIS A 114 -13.42 4.25 12.21
CA HIS A 114 -13.99 4.31 13.55
C HIS A 114 -13.20 3.45 14.55
N ALA A 115 -12.88 2.21 14.19
CA ALA A 115 -12.23 1.26 15.08
C ALA A 115 -10.72 1.55 15.27
N LEU A 116 -10.05 2.05 14.22
CA LEU A 116 -8.61 2.33 14.18
C LEU A 116 -8.36 3.75 13.64
N PRO A 117 -8.60 4.81 14.42
CA PRO A 117 -8.48 6.21 13.95
C PRO A 117 -7.09 6.60 13.44
N GLN A 118 -6.05 5.82 13.77
CA GLN A 118 -4.68 6.03 13.31
C GLN A 118 -4.46 5.55 11.86
N VAL A 119 -5.30 4.64 11.35
CA VAL A 119 -5.18 4.06 10.01
C VAL A 119 -5.76 5.03 8.98
N ARG A 120 -4.95 5.41 7.99
CA ARG A 120 -5.42 6.26 6.89
C ARG A 120 -6.25 5.45 5.91
N CYS A 121 -7.49 5.85 5.66
CA CYS A 121 -8.40 5.15 4.74
C CYS A 121 -8.51 5.89 3.39
N TYR A 122 -8.37 5.15 2.29
CA TYR A 122 -8.41 5.66 0.92
C TYR A 122 -9.53 4.97 0.14
N ALA A 123 -10.29 5.75 -0.64
CA ALA A 123 -11.28 5.18 -1.54
C ALA A 123 -10.59 4.60 -2.80
N ALA A 124 -10.94 3.39 -3.20
CA ALA A 124 -10.32 2.71 -4.35
C ALA A 124 -10.42 3.48 -5.69
N ARG A 125 -11.39 4.39 -5.82
CA ARG A 125 -11.50 5.28 -6.99
C ARG A 125 -10.36 6.30 -7.12
N HIS A 126 -9.54 6.48 -6.08
CA HIS A 126 -8.38 7.38 -6.05
C HIS A 126 -7.05 6.63 -6.09
N VAL A 127 -7.05 5.35 -6.51
CA VAL A 127 -5.84 4.51 -6.53
C VAL A 127 -4.74 5.08 -7.44
N ASP A 128 -5.14 5.75 -8.51
CA ASP A 128 -4.28 6.41 -9.51
C ASP A 128 -3.43 7.54 -8.91
N VAL A 129 -3.96 8.25 -7.92
CA VAL A 129 -3.29 9.39 -7.28
C VAL A 129 -2.53 9.04 -6.00
N LEU A 130 -2.64 7.81 -5.47
CA LEU A 130 -1.98 7.44 -4.20
C LEU A 130 -0.47 7.70 -4.21
N SER A 131 0.18 7.38 -5.33
CA SER A 131 1.62 7.59 -5.50
C SER A 131 2.04 9.08 -5.52
N ALA A 132 1.10 10.01 -5.67
CA ALA A 132 1.38 11.44 -5.62
C ALA A 132 1.28 12.04 -4.21
N LEU A 133 0.56 11.36 -3.29
CA LEU A 133 0.34 11.82 -1.93
C LEU A 133 1.64 11.89 -1.12
N GLN A 134 1.73 12.88 -0.23
CA GLN A 134 2.96 13.17 0.50
C GLN A 134 3.36 12.04 1.46
N GLU A 135 2.39 11.38 2.09
CA GLU A 135 2.62 10.29 3.03
C GLU A 135 3.16 9.00 2.39
N PHE A 136 3.09 8.88 1.05
CA PHE A 136 3.65 7.77 0.26
C PHE A 136 4.95 8.15 -0.47
N ARG A 137 5.52 9.32 -0.18
CA ARG A 137 6.86 9.67 -0.67
C ARG A 137 7.90 9.01 0.23
N ALA A 138 8.95 8.46 -0.39
CA ALA A 138 10.12 8.03 0.37
C ALA A 138 10.59 9.21 1.24
N PRO A 139 11.04 8.98 2.49
CA PRO A 139 11.76 10.00 3.23
C PRO A 139 12.86 10.51 2.30
N ALA A 140 12.93 11.83 2.08
CA ALA A 140 14.03 12.40 1.34
C ALA A 140 15.29 11.89 2.03
N GLY A 141 16.00 10.97 1.38
CA GLY A 141 17.26 10.49 1.90
C GLY A 141 18.10 11.72 2.14
N THR A 142 18.69 11.85 3.32
CA THR A 142 19.80 12.77 3.55
C THR A 142 20.97 12.26 2.71
N ALA A 143 20.86 12.39 1.39
CA ALA A 143 22.03 12.39 0.55
C ALA A 143 22.88 13.57 1.06
N PRO A 144 24.13 13.33 1.51
CA PRO A 144 25.00 14.44 1.82
C PRO A 144 25.05 15.35 0.59
N PRO A 145 25.07 16.69 0.78
CA PRO A 145 25.18 17.61 -0.33
C PRO A 145 26.36 17.16 -1.21
N PRO A 146 26.25 17.23 -2.55
CA PRO A 146 27.37 16.91 -3.42
C PRO A 146 28.56 17.70 -2.93
N THR A 147 29.64 16.99 -2.58
CA THR A 147 30.87 17.64 -2.13
C THR A 147 31.34 18.47 -3.30
N SER A 148 31.16 19.80 -3.23
CA SER A 148 31.70 20.71 -4.22
C SER A 148 33.19 20.41 -4.34
N PRO A 149 33.73 20.11 -5.53
CA PRO A 149 35.16 20.15 -5.73
C PRO A 149 35.57 21.62 -5.66
N MET A 150 35.87 22.10 -4.45
CA MET A 150 36.56 23.36 -4.25
C MET A 150 38.00 23.19 -4.75
N GLY A 151 38.17 23.32 -6.05
CA GLY A 151 39.45 23.64 -6.68
C GLY A 151 39.61 25.16 -6.71
N PHE A 152 39.92 25.79 -5.58
CA PHE A 152 40.51 27.13 -5.60
C PHE A 152 41.99 26.98 -5.95
N ALA A 153 42.32 27.13 -7.23
CA ALA A 153 43.67 27.46 -7.63
C ALA A 153 43.89 28.96 -7.37
N HIS A 154 44.47 29.29 -6.22
CA HIS A 154 45.15 30.56 -6.04
C HIS A 154 46.40 30.57 -6.93
N VAL A 155 46.36 31.30 -8.05
CA VAL A 155 47.58 31.71 -8.74
C VAL A 155 47.96 33.08 -8.17
N PHE A 156 49.01 33.10 -7.35
CA PHE A 156 49.73 34.31 -6.98
C PHE A 156 50.52 34.86 -8.18
N GLY A 157 50.79 36.18 -8.17
CA GLY A 157 51.43 37.03 -9.20
C GLY A 157 52.75 36.52 -9.80
N SER A 158 53.34 37.21 -10.77
CA SER A 158 53.47 38.67 -10.98
C SER A 158 53.65 39.02 -12.46
#